data_AF-A3IX77-F1
#
_entry.id   AF-A3IX77-F1
#
_cell.length_a   1.000
_cell.length_b   1.000
_cell.length_c   1.000
_cell.angle_alpha   90.00
_cell.angle_beta   90.00
_cell.angle_gamma   90.00
#
_symmetry.space_group_name_H-M   'P 1'
#
loop_
_entity.id
_entity.type
_entity.pdbx_description
1 polymer ?
#
loop_
_entity_poly.entity_id
_entity_poly.type
_entity_poly.pdbx_seq_one_letter_code
_entity_poly.pdbx_strand_id
1 'polypeptide(L)'
;MTTYSSDYYTWTKEQVKRLKLKQFEQVDWDNLIEEIEDWGKSRENALESYLERLLDHLLKLAYWDSEKEYCTRGWKAEIRNFRAQIKKYYGKILL
;
A
#
# COMPACT_ATOMS: atom_id res chain seq x y z
N MET A 1 11.58 -15.47 -4.48
CA MET A 1 10.29 -14.82 -4.13
C MET A 1 9.88 -13.86 -5.24
N THR A 2 9.52 -14.36 -6.42
CA THR A 2 9.27 -13.54 -7.62
C THR A 2 8.08 -14.00 -8.47
N THR A 3 7.44 -15.13 -8.13
CA THR A 3 6.32 -15.72 -8.89
C THR A 3 4.97 -15.12 -8.52
N TYR A 4 4.74 -14.84 -7.23
CA TYR A 4 3.43 -14.43 -6.72
C TYR A 4 2.91 -13.12 -7.34
N SER A 5 3.78 -12.12 -7.51
CA SER A 5 3.41 -10.83 -8.14
C SER A 5 3.14 -10.95 -9.64
N SER A 6 3.85 -11.86 -10.33
CA SER A 6 3.69 -12.12 -11.76
C SER A 6 2.37 -12.82 -12.05
N ASP A 7 2.04 -13.82 -11.24
CA ASP A 7 0.83 -14.63 -11.43
C ASP A 7 -0.43 -13.80 -11.12
N TYR A 8 -0.39 -12.99 -10.06
CA TYR A 8 -1.48 -12.08 -9.71
C TYR A 8 -1.70 -11.01 -10.80
N TYR A 9 -0.63 -10.34 -11.26
CA TYR A 9 -0.75 -9.32 -12.31
C TYR A 9 -1.31 -9.90 -13.63
N THR A 10 -0.90 -11.13 -13.96
CA THR A 10 -1.39 -11.84 -15.14
C THR A 10 -2.86 -12.20 -14.98
N TRP A 11 -3.26 -12.76 -13.84
CA TRP A 11 -4.65 -13.06 -13.51
C TRP A 11 -5.55 -11.82 -13.62
N THR A 12 -5.17 -10.70 -13.01
CA THR A 12 -5.95 -9.45 -13.06
C THR A 12 -6.16 -8.95 -14.49
N LYS A 13 -5.12 -9.04 -15.34
CA LYS A 13 -5.24 -8.69 -16.76
C LYS A 13 -6.22 -9.58 -17.52
N GLU A 14 -6.23 -10.87 -17.23
CA GLU A 14 -7.16 -11.81 -17.83
C GLU A 14 -8.60 -11.54 -17.40
N GLN A 15 -8.86 -11.29 -16.10
CA GLN A 15 -10.20 -10.93 -15.63
C GLN A 15 -10.69 -9.63 -16.29
N VAL A 16 -9.85 -8.59 -16.38
CA VAL A 16 -10.18 -7.35 -17.09
C VAL A 16 -10.49 -7.60 -18.57
N LYS A 17 -9.75 -8.49 -19.23
CA LYS A 17 -10.01 -8.87 -20.63
C LYS A 17 -11.38 -9.55 -20.76
N ARG A 18 -11.70 -10.51 -19.89
CA ARG A 18 -12.99 -11.23 -19.88
C ARG A 18 -14.16 -10.26 -19.66
N LEU A 19 -14.03 -9.34 -18.71
CA LEU A 19 -15.01 -8.28 -18.47
C LEU A 19 -15.21 -7.36 -19.68
N LYS A 20 -14.13 -6.91 -20.33
CA LYS A 20 -14.21 -6.06 -21.55
C LYS A 20 -14.87 -6.78 -22.72
N LEU A 21 -14.63 -8.08 -22.86
CA LEU A 21 -15.23 -8.92 -23.89
C LEU A 21 -16.63 -9.43 -23.52
N LYS A 22 -17.16 -9.05 -22.36
CA LYS A 22 -18.46 -9.49 -21.82
C LYS A 22 -18.58 -11.02 -21.69
N GLN A 23 -17.47 -11.71 -21.44
CA GLN A 23 -17.41 -13.16 -21.22
C GLN A 23 -17.64 -13.47 -19.75
N PHE A 24 -18.82 -13.14 -19.23
CA PHE A 24 -19.13 -13.17 -17.80
C PHE A 24 -19.10 -14.57 -17.20
N GLU A 25 -19.35 -15.61 -18.00
CA GLU A 25 -19.33 -17.01 -17.59
C GLU A 25 -17.91 -17.50 -17.26
N GLN A 26 -16.89 -16.79 -17.74
CA GLN A 26 -15.48 -17.12 -17.52
C GLN A 26 -14.86 -16.23 -16.44
N VAL A 27 -15.58 -15.25 -15.90
CA VAL A 27 -15.07 -14.39 -14.84
C VAL A 27 -15.02 -15.18 -13.54
N ASP A 28 -13.89 -15.10 -12.87
CA ASP A 28 -13.68 -15.68 -11.55
C ASP A 28 -14.27 -14.76 -10.48
N TRP A 29 -15.59 -14.86 -10.29
CA TRP A 29 -16.36 -13.91 -9.48
C TRP A 29 -15.99 -13.94 -8.00
N ASP A 30 -15.74 -15.13 -7.44
CA ASP A 30 -15.43 -15.28 -6.01
C ASP A 30 -14.15 -14.53 -5.66
N ASN A 31 -13.06 -14.79 -6.40
CA ASN A 31 -11.78 -14.12 -6.19
C ASN A 31 -11.85 -12.61 -6.52
N LEU A 32 -12.65 -12.21 -7.52
CA LEU A 32 -12.78 -10.80 -7.88
C LEU A 32 -13.57 -10.00 -6.83
N ILE A 33 -14.58 -10.60 -6.20
CA ILE A 33 -15.32 -10.00 -5.10
C ILE A 33 -14.43 -9.89 -3.87
N GLU A 34 -13.74 -10.97 -3.49
CA GLU A 34 -12.78 -10.97 -2.37
C GLU A 34 -11.74 -9.86 -2.55
N GLU A 35 -11.16 -9.71 -3.74
CA GLU A 35 -10.20 -8.64 -4.02
C GLU A 35 -10.79 -7.22 -3.94
N ILE A 36 -12.06 -7.04 -4.31
CA ILE A 36 -12.73 -5.74 -4.17
C ILE A 36 -12.98 -5.42 -2.68
N GLU A 37 -13.39 -6.41 -1.89
CA GLU A 37 -13.61 -6.27 -0.45
C GLU A 37 -12.30 -5.98 0.29
N ASP A 38 -11.23 -6.69 -0.06
CA ASP A 38 -9.90 -6.51 0.52
C ASP A 38 -9.20 -5.24 0.05
N TRP A 39 -9.57 -4.68 -1.10
CA TRP A 39 -8.97 -3.44 -1.62
C TRP A 39 -9.16 -2.26 -0.67
N GLY A 40 -10.31 -2.17 0.00
CA GLY A 40 -10.56 -1.16 1.02
C GLY A 40 -9.68 -1.37 2.25
N LYS A 41 -9.68 -2.59 2.77
CA LYS A 41 -8.96 -3.00 3.98
C LYS A 41 -7.44 -2.88 3.84
N SER A 42 -6.89 -3.26 2.69
CA SER A 42 -5.46 -3.15 2.38
C SER A 42 -4.99 -1.68 2.38
N ARG A 43 -5.83 -0.76 1.89
CA ARG A 43 -5.53 0.68 1.89
C ARG A 43 -5.57 1.28 3.29
N GLU A 44 -6.54 0.86 4.10
CA GLU A 44 -6.65 1.25 5.52
C GLU A 44 -5.43 0.76 6.31
N ASN A 45 -5.12 -0.54 6.22
CA ASN A 45 -3.94 -1.13 6.87
C ASN A 45 -2.62 -0.46 6.44
N ALA A 46 -2.49 -0.12 5.16
CA ALA A 46 -1.32 0.60 4.67
C ALA A 46 -1.20 2.00 5.28
N LEU A 47 -2.33 2.72 5.39
CA LEU A 47 -2.37 4.05 6.01
C LEU A 47 -1.97 3.97 7.49
N GLU A 48 -2.54 3.02 8.23
CA GLU A 48 -2.19 2.76 9.63
C GLU A 48 -0.69 2.48 9.79
N SER A 49 -0.15 1.55 9.00
CA SER A 49 1.28 1.21 9.04
C SER A 49 2.19 2.42 8.75
N TYR A 50 1.84 3.26 7.77
CA TYR A 50 2.62 4.48 7.49
C TYR A 50 2.51 5.51 8.62
N LEU A 51 1.36 5.62 9.28
CA LEU A 51 1.18 6.50 10.44
C LEU A 51 2.00 6.02 11.63
N GLU A 52 1.97 4.72 11.95
CA GLU A 52 2.77 4.12 13.01
C GLU A 52 4.27 4.37 12.78
N ARG A 53 4.77 4.08 11.57
CA ARG A 53 6.18 4.30 11.22
C ARG A 53 6.57 5.77 11.27
N LEU A 54 5.67 6.67 10.86
CA LEU A 54 5.88 8.11 10.96
C LEU A 54 6.01 8.55 12.42
N LEU A 55 5.11 8.09 13.29
CA LEU A 55 5.15 8.39 14.72
C LEU A 55 6.44 7.86 15.36
N ASP A 56 6.80 6.61 15.09
CA ASP A 56 8.04 5.99 15.56
C ASP A 56 9.27 6.85 15.20
N HIS A 57 9.41 7.26 13.93
CA HIS A 57 10.56 8.07 13.50
C HIS A 57 10.57 9.49 14.09
N LEU A 58 9.40 10.08 14.33
CA LEU A 58 9.30 11.36 15.02
C LEU A 58 9.72 11.24 16.49
N LEU A 59 9.31 10.17 17.17
CA LEU A 59 9.72 9.89 18.55
C LEU A 59 11.22 9.61 18.63
N LYS A 60 11.79 8.82 17.71
CA LYS A 60 13.23 8.58 17.62
C LYS A 60 14.02 9.89 17.46
N LEU A 61 13.57 10.79 16.59
CA LEU A 61 14.19 12.11 16.44
C LEU A 61 14.05 12.99 17.70
N ALA A 62 12.92 12.91 18.39
CA ALA A 62 12.66 13.73 19.57
C ALA A 62 13.46 13.28 20.79
N TYR A 63 13.58 11.96 21.00
CA TYR A 63 14.01 11.40 22.28
C TYR A 63 15.24 10.48 22.22
N TRP A 64 15.67 10.01 21.05
CA TRP A 64 16.81 9.09 20.94
C TRP A 64 18.12 9.84 20.68
N ASP A 65 18.57 10.60 21.66
CA ASP A 65 19.71 11.52 21.49
C ASP A 65 21.03 10.83 21.14
N SER A 66 21.28 9.59 21.61
CA SER A 66 22.53 8.86 21.32
C SER A 66 22.71 8.50 19.85
N GLU A 67 21.62 8.15 19.14
CA GLU A 67 21.65 7.75 17.73
C GLU A 67 21.34 8.91 16.78
N LYS A 68 20.85 10.03 17.32
CA LYS A 68 20.35 11.17 16.57
C LYS A 68 21.40 11.74 15.62
N GLU A 69 22.65 11.88 16.05
CA GLU A 69 23.72 12.46 15.22
C GLU A 69 23.96 11.66 13.93
N TYR A 70 23.93 10.33 14.02
CA TYR A 70 24.20 9.42 12.90
C TYR A 70 22.96 9.14 12.05
N CYS A 71 21.78 9.01 12.68
CA CYS A 71 20.58 8.54 12.01
C CYS A 71 19.63 9.64 11.52
N THR A 72 19.80 10.90 11.95
CA THR A 72 18.87 12.00 11.65
C THR A 72 18.58 12.16 10.15
N ARG A 73 19.60 12.03 9.29
CA ARG A 73 19.42 12.18 7.83
C ARG A 73 18.53 11.08 7.26
N GLY A 74 18.74 9.84 7.67
CA GLY A 74 17.93 8.69 7.26
C GLY A 74 16.50 8.81 7.76
N TRP A 75 16.31 9.10 9.05
CA TRP A 75 14.98 9.25 9.63
C TRP A 75 14.18 10.40 9.01
N LYS A 76 14.81 11.55 8.72
CA LYS A 76 14.16 12.65 7.99
C LYS A 76 13.78 12.28 6.55
N ALA A 77 14.52 11.38 5.90
CA ALA A 77 14.16 10.88 4.57
C ALA A 77 12.94 9.94 4.65
N GLU A 78 12.94 8.99 5.60
CA GLU A 78 11.81 8.09 5.85
C GLU A 78 10.53 8.86 6.23
N ILE A 79 10.63 9.87 7.10
CA ILE A 79 9.50 10.76 7.46
C ILE A 79 8.88 11.43 6.22
N ARG A 80 9.71 11.93 5.30
CA ARG A 80 9.22 12.53 4.05
C ARG A 80 8.53 11.48 3.17
N ASN A 81 9.07 10.27 3.11
CA ASN A 81 8.47 9.15 2.37
C ASN A 81 7.10 8.79 2.95
N PHE A 82 6.99 8.53 4.26
CA PHE A 82 5.72 8.15 4.88
C PHE A 82 4.65 9.23 4.71
N ARG A 83 5.00 10.52 4.88
CA ARG A 83 4.07 11.62 4.61
C ARG A 83 3.59 11.63 3.15
N ALA A 84 4.47 11.35 2.20
CA ALA A 84 4.08 11.26 0.78
C ALA A 84 3.17 10.06 0.51
N GLN A 85 3.44 8.89 1.11
CA GLN A 85 2.57 7.72 0.99
C GLN A 85 1.19 7.99 1.61
N ILE A 86 1.14 8.51 2.84
CA ILE A 86 -0.10 8.91 3.51
C ILE A 86 -0.94 9.82 2.60
N LYS A 87 -0.32 10.86 2.02
CA LYS A 87 -0.99 11.78 1.08
C LYS A 87 -1.53 11.07 -0.16
N LYS A 88 -0.77 10.11 -0.72
CA LYS A 88 -1.17 9.32 -1.89
C LYS A 88 -2.38 8.43 -1.59
N TYR A 89 -2.46 7.83 -0.41
CA TYR A 89 -3.60 7.00 -0.01
C TYR A 89 -4.84 7.86 0.29
N TYR A 90 -4.68 9.00 0.96
CA TYR A 90 -5.76 9.97 1.24
C TYR A 90 -6.35 10.59 -0.05
N GLY A 91 -5.50 10.98 -1.00
CA GLY A 91 -5.95 11.58 -2.26
C GLY A 91 -6.72 10.63 -3.19
N LYS A 92 -6.54 9.32 -3.04
CA LYS A 92 -7.29 8.29 -3.76
C LYS A 92 -8.62 7.91 -3.10
N ILE A 93 -8.94 8.41 -1.91
CA ILE A 93 -10.22 8.15 -1.21
C ILE A 93 -11.30 9.17 -1.66
N LEU A 94 -10.88 10.32 -2.20
CA LEU A 94 -11.75 11.43 -2.60
C LEU A 94 -12.00 11.53 -4.12
N LEU A 95 -11.53 10.55 -4.91
CA LEU A 95 -11.76 10.41 -6.35
C LEU A 95 -12.30 9.01 -6.65
#